data_AF-A0A9E4UI12-F1
#
_entry.id   AF-A0A9E4UI12-F1
#
_cell.length_a   1.000
_cell.length_b   1.000
_cell.length_c   1.000
_cell.angle_alpha   90.00
_cell.angle_beta   90.00
_cell.angle_gamma   90.00
#
_symmetry.space_group_name_H-M   'P 1'
#
loop_
_entity.id
_entity.type
_entity.pdbx_description
1 polymer ?
#
loop_
_entity_poly.entity_id
_entity_poly.type
_entity_poly.pdbx_seq_one_letter_code
_entity_poly.pdbx_strand_id
1 'polypeptide(L)'
;MSTGLSIGDLEPSVAYRESRKVDTPEADAVFLSGTNWRTIDVIEELETDLKKPVFTVNQVTPIASGWATLCKLGIAPKPGFGSVFSYLLP
;
A
#
# COMPACT_ATOMS: atom_id res chain seq x y z
N MET A 1 -4.89 16.25 19.76
CA MET A 1 -4.43 16.30 18.36
C MET A 1 -3.07 15.62 18.30
N SER A 2 -2.96 14.42 17.75
CA SER A 2 -1.67 13.76 17.55
C SER A 2 -1.03 14.33 16.29
N THR A 3 0.15 14.93 16.41
CA THR A 3 0.95 15.46 15.30
C THR A 3 1.34 14.33 14.34
N GLY A 4 1.43 14.63 13.05
CA GLY A 4 1.75 13.63 12.01
C GLY A 4 3.01 12.80 12.28
N LEU A 5 4.00 13.36 13.00
CA LEU A 5 5.22 12.67 13.46
C LEU A 5 4.92 11.39 14.27
N SER A 6 3.90 11.40 15.13
CA SER A 6 3.53 10.25 15.97
C SER A 6 2.94 9.06 15.19
N ILE A 7 2.50 9.28 13.94
CA ILE A 7 1.91 8.24 13.09
C ILE A 7 3.00 7.36 12.45
N GLY A 8 4.20 7.92 12.24
CA GLY A 8 5.35 7.20 11.66
C GLY A 8 6.00 6.19 12.60
N ASP A 9 5.79 6.38 13.90
CA ASP A 9 6.30 5.51 14.96
C ASP A 9 5.30 4.40 15.35
N LEU A 10 4.12 4.38 14.74
CA LEU A 10 3.13 3.33 14.98
C LEU A 10 3.60 2.00 14.37
N GLU A 11 3.48 0.94 15.18
CA GLU A 11 3.73 -0.42 14.72
C GLU A 11 2.85 -0.77 13.51
N PRO A 12 3.36 -1.56 12.54
CA PRO A 12 2.58 -2.00 11.37
C PRO A 12 1.28 -2.71 11.75
N SER A 13 1.24 -3.42 12.87
CA SER A 13 0.02 -4.06 13.38
C SER A 13 -1.12 -3.08 13.65
N VAL A 14 -0.80 -1.81 13.96
CA VAL A 14 -1.81 -0.76 14.13
C VAL A 14 -2.40 -0.42 12.77
N ALA A 15 -1.58 -0.30 11.71
CA ALA A 15 -2.06 -0.08 10.35
C ALA A 15 -3.02 -1.18 9.94
N TYR A 16 -2.59 -2.44 10.09
CA TYR A 16 -3.42 -3.60 9.78
C TYR A 16 -4.79 -3.54 10.48
N ARG A 17 -4.81 -3.30 11.80
CA ARG A 17 -6.05 -3.25 12.58
C ARG A 17 -6.97 -2.13 12.12
N GLU A 18 -6.45 -0.93 11.89
CA GLU A 18 -7.27 0.21 11.47
C GLU A 18 -7.76 0.04 10.03
N SER A 19 -6.95 -0.50 9.13
CA SER A 19 -7.33 -0.80 7.75
C SER A 19 -8.54 -1.74 7.67
N ARG A 20 -8.58 -2.81 8.49
CA ARG A 20 -9.74 -3.72 8.51
C ARG A 20 -11.04 -3.09 9.00
N LYS A 21 -10.98 -1.99 9.76
CA LYS A 21 -12.20 -1.28 10.21
C LYS A 21 -12.83 -0.43 9.10
N VAL A 22 -12.04 -0.08 8.09
CA VAL A 22 -12.46 0.77 6.98
C VAL A 22 -13.03 -0.07 5.82
N ASP A 23 -12.69 -1.35 5.74
CA ASP A 23 -13.26 -2.25 4.72
C ASP A 23 -14.78 -2.42 4.91
N THR A 24 -15.50 -2.33 3.80
CA THR A 24 -16.94 -2.63 3.73
C THR A 24 -17.19 -3.69 2.66
N PRO A 25 -18.20 -4.57 2.81
CA PRO A 25 -18.44 -5.66 1.85
C PRO A 25 -18.55 -5.20 0.38
N GLU A 26 -19.08 -4.01 0.15
CA GLU A 26 -19.32 -3.43 -1.18
C GLU A 26 -18.08 -2.78 -1.81
N ALA A 27 -17.01 -2.58 -1.04
CA ALA A 27 -15.80 -1.94 -1.55
C ALA A 27 -15.03 -2.87 -2.49
N ASP A 28 -14.68 -2.36 -3.68
CA ASP A 28 -13.85 -3.08 -4.66
C ASP A 28 -12.37 -3.12 -4.27
N ALA A 29 -11.89 -2.13 -3.50
CA ALA A 29 -10.51 -2.01 -3.05
C ALA A 29 -10.39 -1.10 -1.82
N VAL A 30 -9.27 -1.21 -1.08
CA VAL A 30 -8.95 -0.35 0.07
C VAL A 30 -7.77 0.55 -0.26
N PHE A 31 -7.92 1.86 -0.06
CA PHE A 31 -6.84 2.83 -0.26
C PHE A 31 -6.39 3.46 1.06
N LEU A 32 -5.12 3.25 1.42
CA LEU A 32 -4.47 3.78 2.60
C LEU A 32 -3.71 5.07 2.26
N SER A 33 -4.34 6.21 2.54
CA SER A 33 -3.86 7.54 2.14
C SER A 33 -2.70 8.10 2.99
N GLY A 34 -2.35 7.47 4.12
CA GLY A 34 -1.32 7.97 5.04
C GLY A 34 0.10 7.83 4.49
N THR A 35 0.78 8.96 4.27
CA THR A 35 2.18 9.03 3.78
C THR A 35 3.24 8.79 4.87
N ASN A 36 2.84 8.82 6.14
CA ASN A 36 3.74 8.72 7.28
C ASN A 36 3.43 7.49 8.14
N TRP A 37 2.98 6.38 7.54
CA TRP A 37 2.67 5.14 8.26
C TRP A 37 3.33 3.96 7.56
N ARG A 38 4.06 3.11 8.29
CA ARG A 38 4.71 1.91 7.74
C ARG A 38 3.69 0.83 7.36
N THR A 39 3.00 1.05 6.26
CA THR A 39 1.92 0.20 5.74
C THR A 39 2.43 -0.88 4.78
N ILE A 40 3.65 -0.76 4.27
CA ILE A 40 4.16 -1.64 3.22
C ILE A 40 4.23 -3.11 3.65
N ASP A 41 4.56 -3.34 4.92
CA ASP A 41 4.78 -4.68 5.48
C ASP A 41 3.47 -5.46 5.71
N VAL A 42 2.32 -4.77 5.72
CA VAL A 42 1.02 -5.39 6.05
C VAL A 42 0.10 -5.57 4.85
N ILE A 43 0.54 -5.17 3.66
CA ILE A 43 -0.33 -5.15 2.46
C ILE A 43 -0.65 -6.55 1.98
N GLU A 44 0.33 -7.44 1.92
CA GLU A 44 0.09 -8.83 1.49
C GLU A 44 -0.85 -9.56 2.45
N GLU A 45 -0.69 -9.34 3.75
CA GLU A 45 -1.57 -9.90 4.79
C GLU A 45 -2.99 -9.33 4.66
N LEU A 46 -3.14 -8.01 4.47
CA LEU A 46 -4.43 -7.36 4.26
C LEU A 46 -5.12 -7.83 2.97
N GLU A 47 -4.41 -7.93 1.85
CA GLU A 47 -4.98 -8.44 0.60
C GLU A 47 -5.43 -9.89 0.75
N THR A 48 -4.65 -10.71 1.48
CA THR A 48 -4.99 -12.10 1.77
C THR A 48 -6.25 -12.21 2.62
N ASP A 49 -6.41 -11.35 3.62
CA ASP A 49 -7.53 -11.41 4.55
C ASP A 49 -8.80 -10.75 4.03
N LEU A 50 -8.67 -9.59 3.37
CA LEU A 50 -9.81 -8.85 2.81
C LEU A 50 -10.27 -9.43 1.47
N LYS A 51 -9.45 -10.25 0.82
CA LYS A 51 -9.68 -10.78 -0.55
C LYS A 51 -9.91 -9.66 -1.58
N LYS A 52 -9.32 -8.49 -1.33
CA LYS A 52 -9.47 -7.28 -2.13
C LYS A 52 -8.11 -6.60 -2.31
N PRO A 53 -7.87 -5.89 -3.42
CA PRO A 53 -6.68 -5.10 -3.61
C PRO A 53 -6.53 -4.03 -2.52
N VAL A 54 -5.30 -3.84 -2.04
CA VAL A 54 -4.96 -2.79 -1.07
C VAL A 54 -3.85 -1.92 -1.63
N PHE A 55 -4.11 -0.62 -1.71
CA PHE A 55 -3.17 0.37 -2.24
C PHE A 55 -2.77 1.36 -1.15
N THR A 56 -1.51 1.77 -1.11
CA THR A 56 -1.07 2.84 -0.18
C THR A 56 -0.27 3.91 -0.89
N VAL A 57 -0.34 5.16 -0.41
CA VAL A 57 0.45 6.27 -0.96
C VAL A 57 1.96 6.01 -0.88
N ASN A 58 2.41 5.25 0.12
CA ASN A 58 3.82 4.85 0.27
C ASN A 58 4.30 3.90 -0.83
N GLN A 59 3.37 3.20 -1.51
CA GLN A 59 3.65 2.40 -2.69
C GLN A 59 3.43 3.23 -3.96
N VAL A 60 2.30 3.93 -4.06
CA VAL A 60 1.93 4.68 -5.27
C VAL A 60 2.94 5.79 -5.58
N THR A 61 3.56 6.42 -4.58
CA THR A 61 4.50 7.53 -4.82
C THR A 61 5.85 7.06 -5.39
N PRO A 62 6.56 6.07 -4.80
CA PRO A 62 7.75 5.49 -5.42
C PRO A 62 7.45 4.74 -6.72
N ILE A 63 6.26 4.14 -6.85
CA ILE A 63 5.85 3.51 -8.10
C ILE A 63 5.66 4.57 -9.17
N ALA A 64 4.83 5.60 -8.97
CA ALA A 64 4.59 6.60 -10.01
C ALA A 64 5.88 7.33 -10.46
N SER A 65 6.78 7.65 -9.53
CA SER A 65 8.04 8.34 -9.82
C SER A 65 9.15 7.41 -10.32
N GLY A 66 9.26 6.21 -9.73
CA GLY A 66 10.27 5.21 -10.06
C GLY A 66 9.92 4.38 -11.29
N TRP A 67 8.64 4.07 -11.53
CA TRP A 67 8.14 3.30 -12.67
C TRP A 67 8.55 3.91 -14.00
N ALA A 68 8.34 5.22 -14.18
CA ALA A 68 8.75 5.92 -15.40
C ALA A 68 10.27 5.79 -15.65
N THR A 69 11.07 5.75 -14.59
CA THR A 69 12.52 5.54 -14.65
C THR A 69 12.89 4.07 -14.89
N LEU A 70 12.25 3.13 -14.19
CA LEU A 70 12.50 1.69 -14.31
C LEU A 70 12.10 1.17 -15.71
N CYS A 71 10.98 1.63 -16.26
CA CYS A 71 10.56 1.35 -17.63
C CYS A 71 11.57 1.89 -18.65
N LYS A 72 12.06 3.12 -18.46
CA LYS A 72 13.12 3.69 -19.30
C LYS A 72 14.43 2.91 -19.22
N LEU A 73 14.70 2.28 -18.08
CA LEU A 73 15.90 1.48 -17.83
C LEU A 73 15.72 -0.02 -18.17
N GLY A 74 14.53 -0.46 -18.59
CA GLY A 74 14.26 -1.87 -18.90
C GLY A 74 14.30 -2.80 -17.68
N ILE A 75 14.09 -2.26 -16.48
CA ILE A 75 14.14 -3.02 -15.22
C ILE A 75 12.72 -3.46 -14.86
N ALA A 76 12.51 -4.78 -14.75
CA ALA A 76 11.22 -5.35 -14.36
C ALA A 76 10.91 -5.11 -12.87
N PRO A 77 9.64 -4.89 -12.49
CA PRO A 77 9.25 -4.73 -11.10
C PRO A 77 9.45 -6.05 -10.33
N LYS A 78 9.88 -5.95 -9.07
CA LYS A 78 10.06 -7.10 -8.19
C LYS A 78 8.74 -7.46 -7.48
N PRO A 79 8.37 -8.75 -7.37
CA PRO A 79 7.26 -9.18 -6.51
C PRO A 79 7.52 -8.85 -5.04
N GLY A 80 6.45 -8.77 -4.21
CA GLY A 80 6.57 -8.55 -2.77
C GLY A 80 6.01 -7.22 -2.24
N PHE A 81 5.30 -6.47 -3.08
CA PHE A 81 4.76 -5.16 -2.74
C PHE A 81 3.26 -5.07 -3.07
N GLY A 82 2.52 -6.15 -2.82
CA GLY A 82 1.08 -6.24 -3.12
C GLY A 82 0.74 -6.29 -4.61
N SER A 83 -0.55 -6.39 -4.89
CA SER A 83 -1.11 -6.62 -6.22
C SER A 83 -1.01 -5.41 -7.18
N VAL A 84 -0.73 -4.20 -6.68
CA VAL A 84 -0.78 -2.97 -7.48
C VAL A 84 0.15 -2.99 -8.70
N PHE A 85 1.31 -3.64 -8.59
CA PHE A 85 2.24 -3.77 -9.71
C PHE A 85 1.68 -4.62 -10.85
N SER A 86 0.86 -5.63 -10.53
CA SER A 86 0.23 -6.50 -11.52
C SER A 86 -0.88 -5.81 -12.30
N TYR A 87 -1.55 -4.81 -11.73
CA TYR A 87 -2.56 -4.01 -12.43
C TYR A 87 -1.97 -2.89 -13.29
N LEU A 88 -0.70 -2.52 -13.06
CA LEU A 88 0.01 -1.44 -13.78
C LEU A 88 0.90 -1.95 -14.93
N LEU A 89 1.10 -3.27 -15.01
CA LEU A 89 1.76 -3.92 -16.13
C LEU A 89 0.75 -4.14 -17.26
N PRO A 90 1.04 -3.72 -18.50
CA PRO A 90 0.21 -4.04 -19.67
C PRO A 90 0.21 -5.54 -20.01
#